data_AF-A0A7J2Y6C5-F1
#
_entry.id   AF-A0A7J2Y6C5-F1
#
_cell.length_a   1.000
_cell.length_b   1.000
_cell.length_c   1.000
_cell.angle_alpha   90.00
_cell.angle_beta   90.00
_cell.angle_gamma   90.00
#
_symmetry.space_group_name_H-M   'P 1'
#
loop_
_entity.id
_entity.type
_entity.pdbx_description
1 polymer ?
#
loop_
_entity_poly.entity_id
_entity_poly.type
_entity_poly.pdbx_seq_one_letter_code
_entity_poly.pdbx_strand_id
1 'polypeptide(L)'
;MARRGIGLIGRAVVDAEGVEMGFVAAEEGQFLVVEQGPVSRLRLSRRYVGQVDDRIVLRGPVAEIFAGLNVVDANGEFVGIIRDTIEAEDVLDSFVVEDERGEMVTVLLEDVRAIDEWMELDIAGDDLYEQG
;
A
#
# COMPACT_ATOMS: atom_id res chain seq x y z
N MET A 1 -9.71 -19.34 27.25
CA MET A 1 -10.43 -18.08 26.93
C MET A 1 -9.76 -17.47 25.71
N ALA A 2 -10.35 -17.63 24.53
CA ALA A 2 -9.87 -16.93 23.34
C ALA A 2 -10.19 -15.44 23.51
N ARG A 3 -9.16 -14.59 23.59
CA ARG A 3 -9.36 -13.14 23.46
C ARG A 3 -9.97 -12.94 22.08
N ARG A 4 -11.29 -12.68 22.02
CA ARG A 4 -11.93 -12.11 20.84
C ARG A 4 -11.17 -10.82 20.58
N GLY A 5 -10.31 -10.83 19.56
CA GLY A 5 -9.56 -9.64 19.14
C GLY A 5 -10.57 -8.51 18.96
N ILE A 6 -10.27 -7.35 19.55
CA ILE A 6 -11.05 -6.15 19.31
C ILE A 6 -10.90 -5.89 17.80
N GLY A 7 -12.02 -5.88 17.07
CA GLY A 7 -11.99 -5.68 15.62
C GLY A 7 -11.24 -4.40 15.26
N LEU A 8 -10.43 -4.47 14.20
CA LEU A 8 -9.63 -3.34 13.74
C LEU A 8 -10.42 -2.42 12.81
N ILE A 9 -11.55 -2.91 12.28
CA ILE A 9 -12.44 -2.18 11.38
C ILE A 9 -12.88 -0.85 12.01
N GLY A 10 -12.81 0.23 11.22
CA GLY A 10 -13.15 1.59 11.60
C GLY A 10 -12.04 2.35 12.33
N ARG A 11 -10.90 1.72 12.62
CA ARG A 11 -9.77 2.41 13.24
C ARG A 11 -8.98 3.19 12.19
N ALA A 12 -8.60 4.41 12.56
CA ALA A 12 -7.66 5.20 11.77
C ALA A 12 -6.30 4.49 11.68
N VAL A 13 -5.67 4.55 10.53
CA VAL A 13 -4.31 4.10 10.28
C VAL A 13 -3.45 5.32 10.04
N VAL A 14 -2.46 5.50 10.91
CA VAL A 14 -1.51 6.60 10.86
C VAL A 14 -0.10 6.06 10.83
N ASP A 15 0.81 6.78 10.21
CA ASP A 15 2.23 6.45 10.26
C ASP A 15 2.88 6.84 11.61
N ALA A 16 4.21 6.69 11.71
CA ALA A 16 4.94 7.04 12.93
C ALA A 16 5.01 8.55 13.22
N GLU A 17 4.77 9.40 12.22
CA GLU A 17 4.78 10.86 12.33
C GLU A 17 3.38 11.44 12.55
N GLY A 18 2.35 10.62 12.38
CA GLY A 18 0.95 10.97 12.58
C GLY A 18 0.18 11.21 11.28
N VAL A 19 0.81 10.98 10.12
CA VAL A 19 0.18 11.12 8.81
C VAL A 19 -0.91 10.07 8.66
N GLU A 20 -2.14 10.51 8.42
CA GLU A 20 -3.29 9.62 8.25
C GLU A 20 -3.35 9.06 6.84
N MET A 21 -3.52 7.73 6.75
CA MET A 21 -3.76 7.02 5.49
C MET A 21 -5.23 6.68 5.25
N GLY A 22 -6.06 6.73 6.29
CA GLY A 22 -7.47 6.38 6.23
C GLY A 22 -7.89 5.40 7.33
N PHE A 23 -8.96 4.63 7.09
CA PHE A 23 -9.60 3.78 8.08
C PHE A 23 -9.60 2.32 7.64
N VAL A 24 -9.44 1.38 8.58
CA VAL A 24 -9.56 -0.05 8.26
C VAL A 24 -10.99 -0.38 7.85
N ALA A 25 -11.17 -0.80 6.60
CA ALA A 25 -12.45 -1.26 6.07
C ALA A 25 -12.64 -2.77 6.24
N ALA A 26 -11.56 -3.55 6.12
CA ALA A 26 -11.59 -5.00 6.28
C ALA A 26 -10.26 -5.58 6.80
N GLU A 27 -10.34 -6.77 7.39
CA GLU A 27 -9.18 -7.54 7.85
C GLU A 27 -9.01 -8.79 6.97
N GLU A 28 -7.92 -8.84 6.21
CA GLU A 28 -7.65 -9.93 5.25
C GLU A 28 -6.39 -10.72 5.65
N GLY A 29 -6.50 -11.58 6.66
CA GLY A 29 -5.40 -12.46 7.08
C GLY A 29 -4.13 -11.67 7.45
N GLN A 30 -3.16 -11.60 6.54
CA GLN A 30 -1.90 -10.85 6.69
C GLN A 30 -2.00 -9.36 6.31
N PHE A 31 -3.15 -8.92 5.81
CA PHE A 31 -3.37 -7.56 5.34
C PHE A 31 -4.49 -6.86 6.11
N LEU A 32 -4.43 -5.54 6.11
CA LEU A 32 -5.52 -4.64 6.45
C LEU A 32 -5.94 -3.92 5.17
N VAL A 33 -7.23 -3.91 4.88
CA VAL A 33 -7.77 -3.08 3.81
C VAL A 33 -8.05 -1.72 4.42
N VAL A 34 -7.35 -0.69 3.95
CA VAL A 34 -7.47 0.69 4.38
C VAL A 34 -8.22 1.47 3.30
N GLU A 35 -9.23 2.23 3.70
CA GLU A 35 -9.99 3.11 2.81
C GLU A 35 -9.81 4.57 3.19
N GLN A 36 -9.68 5.40 2.17
CA GLN A 36 -9.63 6.85 2.30
C GLN A 36 -10.68 7.45 1.37
N GLY A 37 -11.74 7.99 1.95
CA GLY A 37 -12.88 8.47 1.16
C GLY A 37 -13.62 7.33 0.43
N PRO A 38 -14.44 7.67 -0.60
CA PRO A 38 -15.36 6.72 -1.22
C PRO A 38 -14.75 5.81 -2.30
N VAL A 39 -13.51 6.08 -2.75
CA VAL A 39 -12.90 5.40 -3.92
C VAL A 39 -11.53 4.78 -3.62
N SER A 40 -10.74 5.38 -2.74
CA SER A 40 -9.37 4.90 -2.47
C SER A 40 -9.40 3.69 -1.54
N ARG A 41 -8.84 2.58 -1.99
CA ARG A 41 -8.69 1.35 -1.18
C ARG A 41 -7.29 0.79 -1.34
N LEU A 42 -6.59 0.63 -0.23
CA LEU A 42 -5.22 0.12 -0.16
C LEU A 42 -5.17 -1.17 0.66
N ARG A 43 -4.46 -2.19 0.15
CA ARG A 43 -4.09 -3.38 0.94
C ARG A 43 -2.75 -3.14 1.64
N LEU A 44 -2.78 -2.97 2.95
CA LEU A 44 -1.61 -2.73 3.80
C LEU A 44 -1.18 -4.03 4.48
N SER A 45 0.08 -4.43 4.32
CA SER A 45 0.62 -5.58 5.06
C SER A 45 0.71 -5.31 6.56
N ARG A 46 0.24 -6.26 7.37
CA ARG A 46 0.29 -6.18 8.84
C ARG A 46 1.72 -6.12 9.39
N ARG A 47 2.75 -6.47 8.60
CA ARG A 47 4.15 -6.34 9.02
C ARG A 47 4.55 -4.89 9.33
N TYR A 48 3.89 -3.93 8.67
CA TYR A 48 4.15 -2.51 8.85
C TYR A 48 3.45 -1.94 10.09
N VAL A 49 2.57 -2.70 10.72
CA VAL A 49 1.90 -2.30 11.97
C VAL A 49 2.88 -2.38 13.13
N GLY A 50 3.06 -1.24 13.81
CA GLY A 50 3.90 -1.10 15.00
C GLY A 50 3.07 -1.22 16.28
N GLN A 51 2.00 -0.45 16.38
CA GLN A 51 1.13 -0.39 17.56
C GLN A 51 -0.35 -0.39 17.17
N VAL A 52 -1.18 -0.98 18.04
CA VAL A 52 -2.64 -1.03 17.89
C VAL A 52 -3.27 -0.60 19.21
N ASP A 53 -3.89 0.58 19.24
CA ASP A 53 -4.55 1.14 20.43
C ASP A 53 -5.89 1.81 20.09
N ASP A 54 -6.04 3.13 20.26
CA ASP A 54 -7.14 3.94 19.72
C ASP A 54 -7.11 3.96 18.18
N ARG A 55 -5.90 4.00 17.63
CA ARG A 55 -5.56 3.94 16.20
C ARG A 55 -4.55 2.84 15.91
N ILE A 56 -4.30 2.59 14.63
CA ILE A 56 -3.21 1.73 14.17
C ILE A 56 -2.05 2.63 13.79
N VAL A 57 -0.90 2.43 14.43
CA VAL A 57 0.32 3.20 14.16
C VAL A 57 1.30 2.31 13.42
N LEU A 58 1.81 2.79 12.28
CA LEU A 58 2.84 2.08 11.51
C LEU A 58 4.21 2.15 12.18
N ARG A 59 5.13 1.29 11.73
CA ARG A 59 6.50 1.18 12.29
C ARG A 59 7.44 2.32 11.90
N GLY A 60 7.04 3.18 10.98
CA GLY A 60 7.84 4.26 10.41
C GLY A 60 6.99 5.21 9.57
N PRO A 61 7.62 6.24 8.97
CA PRO A 61 6.96 7.16 8.05
C PRO A 61 6.45 6.45 6.79
N VAL A 62 5.34 6.89 6.22
CA VAL A 62 4.80 6.28 4.99
C VAL A 62 5.76 6.36 3.82
N ALA A 63 6.46 7.48 3.67
CA ALA A 63 7.50 7.66 2.64
C ALA A 63 8.56 6.55 2.70
N GLU A 64 9.03 6.21 3.90
CA GLU A 64 10.05 5.18 4.10
C GLU A 64 9.49 3.76 3.93
N ILE A 65 8.26 3.52 4.42
CA ILE A 65 7.62 2.20 4.36
C ILE A 65 7.28 1.81 2.92
N PHE A 66 6.82 2.79 2.13
CA PHE A 66 6.35 2.55 0.77
C PHE A 66 7.41 2.76 -0.30
N ALA A 67 8.51 3.45 0.00
CA ALA A 67 9.62 3.57 -0.93
C ALA A 67 10.07 2.20 -1.47
N GLY A 68 10.17 2.10 -2.80
CA GLY A 68 10.56 0.88 -3.49
C GLY A 68 9.42 -0.12 -3.73
N LEU A 69 8.20 0.15 -3.27
CA LEU A 69 7.04 -0.69 -3.54
C LEU A 69 6.39 -0.36 -4.89
N ASN A 70 5.72 -1.35 -5.48
CA ASN A 70 5.01 -1.21 -6.74
C ASN A 70 3.64 -0.60 -6.53
N VAL A 71 3.27 0.32 -7.43
CA VAL A 71 1.92 0.88 -7.52
C VAL A 71 1.16 0.19 -8.63
N VAL A 72 -0.04 -0.28 -8.28
CA VAL A 72 -1.00 -0.85 -9.22
C VAL A 72 -2.25 0.01 -9.25
N ASP A 73 -2.68 0.42 -10.44
CA ASP A 73 -3.85 1.26 -10.63
C ASP A 73 -5.18 0.52 -10.39
N ALA A 74 -6.28 1.26 -10.45
CA ALA A 74 -7.65 0.72 -10.37
C ALA A 74 -7.94 -0.44 -11.35
N ASN A 75 -7.33 -0.43 -12.54
CA ASN A 75 -7.49 -1.46 -13.57
C ASN A 75 -6.64 -2.71 -13.32
N GLY A 76 -5.70 -2.65 -12.38
CA GLY A 76 -4.74 -3.73 -12.15
C GLY A 76 -3.46 -3.61 -12.97
N GLU A 77 -3.20 -2.44 -13.57
CA GLU A 77 -2.01 -2.15 -14.36
C GLU A 77 -0.89 -1.62 -13.46
N PHE A 78 0.35 -2.05 -13.73
CA PHE A 78 1.53 -1.54 -13.06
C PHE A 78 1.80 -0.08 -13.50
N VAL A 79 1.93 0.81 -12.54
CA VAL A 79 2.17 2.25 -12.81
C VAL A 79 3.64 2.61 -12.63
N GLY A 80 4.29 2.04 -11.62
CA GLY A 80 5.67 2.40 -11.29
C GLY A 80 6.07 2.00 -9.87
N ILE A 81 7.28 2.41 -9.50
CA ILE A 81 7.86 2.18 -8.18
C ILE A 81 7.78 3.47 -7.35
N ILE A 82 7.26 3.40 -6.13
CA ILE A 82 7.19 4.56 -5.23
C ILE A 82 8.61 5.04 -4.90
N ARG A 83 8.85 6.33 -5.12
CA ARG A 83 10.08 7.03 -4.74
C ARG A 83 9.85 8.02 -3.62
N ASP A 84 8.66 8.61 -3.53
CA ASP A 84 8.30 9.58 -2.51
C ASP A 84 6.79 9.62 -2.29
N THR A 85 6.35 10.34 -1.25
CA THR A 85 4.94 10.59 -0.92
C THR A 85 4.64 12.08 -0.92
N ILE A 86 3.40 12.44 -1.26
CA ILE A 86 2.88 13.80 -1.12
C ILE A 86 1.74 13.77 -0.11
N GLU A 87 1.79 14.71 0.82
CA GLU A 87 0.85 14.85 1.92
C GLU A 87 0.13 16.18 1.83
N ALA A 88 -1.15 16.20 2.20
CA ALA A 88 -1.97 17.39 2.32
C ALA A 88 -2.70 17.37 3.66
N GLU A 89 -2.50 18.41 4.48
CA GLU A 89 -3.14 18.53 5.81
C GLU A 89 -2.91 17.31 6.74
N ASP A 90 -1.67 16.81 6.80
CA ASP A 90 -1.28 15.61 7.58
C ASP A 90 -2.00 14.32 7.14
N VAL A 91 -2.49 14.30 5.90
CA VAL A 91 -3.13 13.16 5.27
C VAL A 91 -2.34 12.80 4.02
N LEU A 92 -2.06 11.50 3.82
CA LEU A 92 -1.42 11.03 2.60
C LEU A 92 -2.35 11.32 1.41
N ASP A 93 -1.86 12.01 0.38
CA ASP A 93 -2.67 12.44 -0.76
C ASP A 93 -2.30 11.68 -2.04
N SER A 94 -1.00 11.56 -2.31
CA SER A 94 -0.50 10.95 -3.54
C SER A 94 0.88 10.33 -3.40
N PHE A 95 1.25 9.49 -4.37
CA PHE A 95 2.59 8.91 -4.51
C PHE A 95 3.34 9.57 -5.65
N VAL A 96 4.65 9.75 -5.45
CA VAL A 96 5.58 10.01 -6.54
C VAL A 96 6.20 8.68 -6.95
N VAL A 97 5.94 8.25 -8.18
CA VAL A 97 6.40 6.96 -8.72
C VAL A 97 7.38 7.17 -9.86
N GLU A 98 8.36 6.28 -9.99
CA GLU A 98 9.19 6.15 -11.18
C GLU A 98 8.58 5.06 -12.08
N ASP A 99 8.19 5.44 -13.30
CA ASP A 99 7.61 4.52 -14.27
C ASP A 99 8.68 3.64 -14.96
N GLU A 100 8.26 2.75 -15.87
CA GLU A 100 9.17 1.87 -16.62
C GLU A 100 10.17 2.60 -17.52
N ARG A 101 9.94 3.89 -17.79
CA ARG A 101 10.80 4.75 -18.62
C ARG A 101 11.77 5.59 -17.77
N GLY A 102 11.70 5.47 -16.44
CA GLY A 102 12.45 6.29 -15.49
C GLY A 102 11.89 7.71 -15.33
N GLU A 103 10.64 7.95 -15.77
CA GLU A 103 9.97 9.23 -15.62
C GLU A 103 9.26 9.28 -14.26
N MET A 104 9.39 10.43 -13.57
CA MET A 104 8.73 10.65 -12.29
C MET A 104 7.29 11.12 -12.53
N VAL A 105 6.32 10.36 -12.03
CA VAL A 105 4.89 10.62 -12.20
C VAL A 105 4.22 10.72 -10.83
N THR A 106 3.22 11.59 -10.69
CA THR A 106 2.40 11.68 -9.48
C THR A 106 1.12 10.88 -9.67
N VAL A 107 0.82 9.99 -8.72
CA VAL A 107 -0.37 9.12 -8.74
C VAL A 107 -1.22 9.42 -7.52
N LEU A 108 -2.48 9.80 -7.75
CA LEU A 108 -3.44 10.07 -6.67
C LEU A 108 -3.86 8.77 -5.98
N LEU A 109 -4.07 8.81 -4.67
CA LEU A 109 -4.48 7.61 -3.93
C LEU A 109 -5.81 7.00 -4.40
N GLU A 110 -6.73 7.83 -4.92
CA GLU A 110 -8.00 7.35 -5.47
C GLU A 110 -7.86 6.48 -6.72
N ASP A 111 -6.74 6.63 -7.43
CA ASP A 111 -6.40 5.83 -8.61
C ASP A 111 -5.60 4.58 -8.25
N VAL A 112 -5.15 4.44 -6.99
CA VAL A 112 -4.35 3.30 -6.52
C VAL A 112 -5.24 2.20 -5.97
N ARG A 113 -5.06 0.99 -6.49
CA ARG A 113 -5.75 -0.21 -6.01
C ARG A 113 -4.96 -0.98 -4.97
N ALA A 114 -3.65 -1.04 -5.14
CA ALA A 114 -2.77 -1.79 -4.27
C ALA A 114 -1.35 -1.25 -4.35
N ILE A 115 -0.66 -1.36 -3.22
CA ILE A 115 0.80 -1.24 -3.14
C ILE A 115 1.29 -2.62 -2.74
N ASP A 116 2.14 -3.21 -3.57
CA ASP A 116 2.70 -4.53 -3.29
C ASP A 116 4.23 -4.48 -3.29
N GLU A 117 4.84 -5.39 -2.53
CA GLU A 117 6.23 -5.71 -2.79
C GLU A 117 6.30 -6.36 -4.17
N TRP A 118 7.38 -6.09 -4.89
CA TRP A 118 7.76 -6.86 -6.07
C TRP A 118 7.58 -8.36 -5.79
N MET A 119 6.50 -8.96 -6.30
CA MET A 119 6.57 -10.35 -6.70
C MET A 119 7.53 -10.37 -7.87
N GLU A 120 8.75 -10.89 -7.65
CA GLU A 120 9.54 -11.45 -8.73
C GLU A 120 8.56 -12.27 -9.57
N LEU A 121 8.28 -11.81 -10.79
CA LEU A 121 7.72 -12.69 -11.81
C LEU A 121 8.73 -13.82 -11.89
N ASP A 122 8.37 -14.98 -11.34
CA ASP A 122 9.07 -16.22 -11.58
C ASP A 122 8.89 -16.50 -13.07
N ILE A 123 9.72 -15.85 -13.90
CA ILE A 123 10.04 -16.30 -15.24
C ILE A 123 10.92 -17.53 -15.02
N ALA A 124 10.32 -18.57 -14.43
CA ALA A 124 10.79 -19.92 -14.60
C ALA A 124 10.71 -20.16 -16.11
N GLY A 125 11.88 -20.13 -16.75
CA GLY A 125 12.03 -20.36 -18.17
C GLY A 125 11.39 -21.68 -18.59
N ASP A 126 10.62 -21.61 -19.67
CA ASP A 126 10.19 -22.66 -20.62
C ASP A 126 8.87 -22.13 -21.21
N ASP A 127 8.71 -21.81 -22.49
CA ASP A 127 9.17 -22.50 -23.68
C ASP A 127 9.41 -21.47 -24.81
N LEU A 128 10.66 -21.14 -25.07
CA LEU A 128 11.03 -20.42 -26.30
C LEU A 128 12.16 -21.11 -27.07
N TYR A 129 12.37 -22.41 -26.88
CA TYR A 129 13.15 -23.25 -27.80
C TYR A 129 12.69 -24.70 -27.72
N GLU A 130 11.98 -25.15 -28.75
CA GLU A 130 11.90 -26.50 -29.36
C GLU A 130 10.50 -26.63 -29.96
N GLN A 131 10.31 -26.81 -31.27
CA GLN A 131 10.94 -27.86 -32.06
C GLN A 131 11.24 -27.39 -33.49
N GLY A 132 12.51 -27.49 -33.86
CA GLY A 132 12.88 -28.22 -35.08
C GLY A 132 12.95 -29.71 -34.77
#